data_AF-A0A7J7QX13-F1
#
_entry.id   AF-A0A7J7QX13-F1
#
_cell.length_a   1.000
_cell.length_b   1.000
_cell.length_c   1.000
_cell.angle_alpha   90.00
_cell.angle_beta   90.00
_cell.angle_gamma   90.00
#
_symmetry.space_group_name_H-M   'P 1'
#
loop_
_entity.id
_entity.type
_entity.pdbx_description
1 polymer ?
#
loop_
_entity_poly.entity_id
_entity_poly.type
_entity_poly.pdbx_seq_one_letter_code
_entity_poly.pdbx_strand_id
1 'polypeptide(L)'
;MSAPPDLHDSSALTLEDEKRTLACLINGFVKMVSFGRDFEQQLSFYVEARSMFCNLEPVLVQLIHSVSRLAMETRKVMKGNHSRKTAAFVRACVAYCFITIPSLVGIFTRLNLYLLAGQVALANQCLSQADAFFKAAISLIPEVPKTINVDGKMRPSEPFLLEFLCNFFSTLLIVPDHPEHGVLFLVRELLNVIQDYTWEDTSDDKIRIYTYVLHLLSAMSQETYLYHVDKVDSNDSLYGGDSKFLAENNKLCEMVMTQILEHLRALAKDEALKRQSLLGLSFFNSILAHGDLRNNRLNQLSVNLWHLAQRHGYADTRTMVKTLEYIKKRSEQPDMTHLSELALRLPLQTRT
;
A
#
# COMPACT_ATOMS: atom_id res chain seq x y z
N MET A 1 -9.89 -49.66 -26.11
CA MET A 1 -10.98 -48.72 -25.76
C MET A 1 -10.47 -47.82 -24.65
N SER A 2 -9.94 -46.67 -25.05
CA SER A 2 -9.47 -45.61 -24.17
C SER A 2 -10.69 -44.86 -23.65
N ALA A 3 -10.89 -44.81 -22.33
CA ALA A 3 -11.90 -43.94 -21.73
C ALA A 3 -11.51 -42.47 -22.01
N PRO A 4 -12.47 -41.60 -22.36
CA PRO A 4 -12.17 -40.21 -22.68
C PRO A 4 -11.76 -39.43 -21.41
N PRO A 5 -10.77 -38.52 -21.47
CA PRO A 5 -10.30 -37.75 -20.32
C PRO A 5 -11.29 -36.68 -19.81
N ASP A 6 -12.42 -36.44 -20.48
CA ASP A 6 -13.22 -35.22 -20.29
C ASP A 6 -14.37 -35.32 -19.26
N LEU A 7 -14.59 -36.49 -18.63
CA LEU A 7 -15.74 -36.68 -17.73
C LEU A 7 -15.48 -36.25 -16.27
N HIS A 8 -14.23 -36.19 -15.83
CA HIS A 8 -13.88 -35.87 -14.44
C HIS A 8 -13.81 -34.35 -14.18
N ASP A 9 -13.49 -33.55 -15.18
CA ASP A 9 -13.49 -32.08 -15.05
C ASP A 9 -14.91 -31.50 -15.04
N SER A 10 -15.84 -32.10 -15.79
CA SER A 10 -17.23 -31.60 -15.88
C SER A 10 -17.99 -31.67 -14.54
N SER A 11 -17.78 -32.72 -13.74
CA SER A 11 -18.43 -32.86 -12.43
C SER A 11 -17.81 -31.96 -11.36
N ALA A 12 -16.50 -31.74 -11.40
CA ALA A 12 -15.79 -30.83 -10.50
C ALA A 12 -16.17 -29.36 -10.75
N LEU A 13 -16.26 -28.94 -12.01
CA LEU A 13 -16.70 -27.60 -12.39
C LEU A 13 -18.15 -27.33 -11.97
N THR A 14 -19.03 -28.32 -12.16
CA THR A 14 -20.44 -28.22 -11.74
C THR A 14 -20.56 -28.01 -10.22
N LEU A 15 -19.75 -28.72 -9.43
CA LEU A 15 -19.74 -28.59 -7.97
C LEU A 15 -19.21 -27.21 -7.51
N GLU A 16 -18.22 -26.65 -8.19
CA GLU A 16 -17.73 -25.29 -7.88
C GLU A 16 -18.77 -24.21 -8.19
N ASP A 17 -19.48 -24.33 -9.31
CA ASP A 17 -20.54 -23.39 -9.67
C ASP A 17 -21.76 -23.49 -8.73
N GLU A 18 -22.11 -24.70 -8.27
CA GLU A 18 -23.12 -24.91 -7.23
C GLU A 18 -22.70 -24.26 -5.91
N LYS A 19 -21.45 -24.46 -5.47
CA LYS A 19 -20.90 -23.79 -4.27
C LYS A 19 -20.93 -22.27 -4.41
N ARG A 20 -20.59 -21.74 -5.58
CA ARG A 20 -20.64 -20.30 -5.87
C ARG A 20 -22.07 -19.76 -5.78
N THR A 21 -23.02 -20.47 -6.37
CA THR A 21 -24.45 -20.10 -6.34
C THR A 21 -24.99 -20.11 -4.91
N LEU A 22 -24.69 -21.17 -4.15
CA LEU A 22 -25.07 -21.27 -2.74
C LEU A 22 -24.46 -20.14 -1.90
N ALA A 23 -23.18 -19.85 -2.08
CA ALA A 23 -22.52 -18.75 -1.39
C ALA A 23 -23.14 -17.39 -1.73
N CYS A 24 -23.56 -17.16 -2.97
CA CYS A 24 -24.29 -15.96 -3.37
C CYS A 24 -25.64 -15.82 -2.64
N LEU A 25 -26.42 -16.90 -2.55
CA LEU A 25 -27.70 -16.90 -1.82
C LEU A 25 -27.51 -16.65 -0.32
N ILE A 26 -26.53 -17.33 0.30
CA ILE A 26 -26.19 -17.13 1.71
C ILE A 26 -25.72 -15.69 1.95
N ASN A 27 -24.90 -15.13 1.07
CA ASN A 27 -24.47 -13.73 1.14
C ASN A 27 -25.66 -12.77 1.04
N GLY A 28 -26.65 -13.08 0.20
CA GLY A 28 -27.92 -12.35 0.14
C GLY A 28 -28.65 -12.39 1.48
N PHE A 29 -28.81 -13.58 2.06
CA PHE A 29 -29.44 -13.77 3.38
C PHE A 29 -28.71 -13.00 4.49
N VAL A 30 -27.39 -13.17 4.61
CA VAL A 30 -26.55 -12.49 5.60
C VAL A 30 -26.69 -10.97 5.54
N LYS A 31 -26.85 -10.40 4.33
CA LYS A 31 -27.07 -8.95 4.14
C LYS A 31 -28.48 -8.48 4.52
N MET A 32 -29.48 -9.37 4.49
CA MET A 32 -30.86 -9.03 4.83
C MET A 32 -31.14 -9.12 6.33
N VAL A 33 -30.41 -9.97 7.07
CA VAL A 33 -30.58 -10.09 8.53
C VAL A 33 -30.12 -8.81 9.21
N SER A 34 -31.06 -8.11 9.86
CA SER A 34 -30.81 -6.91 10.63
C SER A 34 -31.52 -6.95 11.98
N PHE A 35 -30.75 -6.78 13.05
CA PHE A 35 -31.28 -6.57 14.41
C PHE A 35 -31.39 -5.08 14.78
N GLY A 36 -31.38 -4.19 13.77
CA GLY A 36 -31.48 -2.75 13.97
C GLY A 36 -30.31 -2.20 14.80
N ARG A 37 -30.63 -1.63 15.97
CA ARG A 37 -29.64 -1.06 16.91
C ARG A 37 -29.10 -2.06 17.93
N ASP A 38 -29.57 -3.30 17.90
CA ASP A 38 -29.00 -4.35 18.73
C ASP A 38 -27.74 -4.92 18.09
N PHE A 39 -26.64 -4.18 18.26
CA PHE A 39 -25.36 -4.53 17.67
C PHE A 39 -24.75 -5.79 18.29
N GLU A 40 -25.04 -6.09 19.56
CA GLU A 40 -24.58 -7.32 20.21
C GLU A 40 -25.26 -8.54 19.59
N GLN A 41 -26.59 -8.49 19.43
CA GLN A 41 -27.31 -9.57 18.74
C GLN A 41 -26.87 -9.72 17.28
N GLN A 42 -26.60 -8.61 16.59
CA GLN A 42 -26.08 -8.65 15.23
C GLN A 42 -24.70 -9.32 15.14
N LEU A 43 -23.80 -9.05 16.09
CA LEU A 43 -22.49 -9.70 16.14
C LEU A 43 -22.62 -11.20 16.47
N SER A 44 -23.49 -11.56 17.41
CA SER A 44 -23.78 -12.97 17.75
C SER A 44 -24.25 -13.76 16.53
N PHE A 45 -25.15 -13.18 15.72
CA PHE A 45 -25.55 -13.79 14.45
C PHE A 45 -24.37 -14.03 13.50
N TYR A 46 -23.43 -13.08 13.38
CA TYR A 46 -22.25 -13.27 12.54
C TYR A 46 -21.30 -14.34 13.08
N VAL A 47 -21.17 -14.48 14.41
CA VAL A 47 -20.39 -15.55 15.06
C VAL A 47 -20.99 -16.92 14.73
N GLU A 48 -22.31 -17.07 14.84
CA GLU A 48 -23.02 -18.30 14.48
C GLU A 48 -22.86 -18.60 12.99
N ALA A 49 -23.10 -17.62 12.12
CA ALA A 49 -22.96 -17.77 10.68
C ALA A 49 -21.53 -18.20 10.27
N ARG A 50 -20.49 -17.67 10.91
CA ARG A 50 -19.11 -18.10 10.66
C ARG A 50 -18.91 -19.59 10.95
N SER A 51 -19.49 -20.07 12.05
CA SER A 51 -19.37 -21.48 12.45
C SER A 51 -20.13 -22.40 11.49
N MET A 52 -21.30 -21.97 11.01
CA MET A 52 -22.13 -22.72 10.08
C MET A 52 -21.55 -22.77 8.66
N PHE A 53 -20.92 -21.68 8.21
CA PHE A 53 -20.43 -21.51 6.85
C PHE A 53 -18.89 -21.48 6.76
N CYS A 54 -18.22 -22.14 7.69
CA CYS A 54 -16.75 -22.12 7.82
C CYS A 54 -15.99 -22.59 6.56
N ASN A 55 -16.61 -23.40 5.72
CA ASN A 55 -16.02 -23.94 4.48
C ASN A 55 -16.37 -23.12 3.22
N LEU A 56 -17.10 -22.01 3.36
CA LEU A 56 -17.52 -21.16 2.24
C LEU A 56 -16.79 -19.82 2.30
N GLU A 57 -15.61 -19.76 1.67
CA GLU A 57 -14.76 -18.56 1.66
C GLU A 57 -15.51 -17.27 1.26
N PRO A 58 -16.35 -17.24 0.20
CA PRO A 58 -17.07 -16.03 -0.15
C PRO A 58 -18.05 -15.55 0.94
N VAL A 59 -18.54 -16.47 1.79
CA VAL A 59 -19.38 -16.13 2.94
C VAL A 59 -18.53 -15.57 4.08
N LEU A 60 -17.37 -16.15 4.36
CA LEU A 60 -16.44 -15.63 5.36
C LEU A 60 -15.97 -14.21 5.03
N VAL A 61 -15.63 -13.95 3.77
CA VAL A 61 -15.28 -12.60 3.28
C VAL A 61 -16.45 -11.63 3.52
N GLN A 62 -17.67 -12.02 3.16
CA GLN A 62 -18.85 -11.20 3.40
C GLN A 62 -19.08 -10.92 4.89
N LEU A 63 -18.88 -11.92 5.77
CA LEU A 63 -19.03 -11.75 7.21
C LEU A 63 -17.98 -10.78 7.77
N ILE A 64 -16.73 -10.86 7.33
CA ILE A 64 -15.67 -9.91 7.72
C ILE A 64 -16.06 -8.48 7.33
N HIS A 65 -16.56 -8.27 6.11
CA HIS A 65 -17.07 -6.96 5.69
C HIS A 65 -18.27 -6.51 6.53
N SER A 66 -19.21 -7.40 6.82
CA SER A 66 -20.40 -7.08 7.62
C SER A 66 -20.04 -6.70 9.06
N VAL A 67 -19.11 -7.41 9.70
CA VAL A 67 -18.61 -7.11 11.05
C VAL A 67 -17.79 -5.82 11.06
N SER A 68 -16.98 -5.59 10.03
CA SER A 68 -16.24 -4.33 9.86
C SER A 68 -17.20 -3.15 9.74
N ARG A 69 -18.29 -3.31 8.98
CA ARG A 69 -19.36 -2.32 8.85
C ARG A 69 -20.06 -2.09 10.19
N LEU A 70 -20.34 -3.14 10.95
CA LEU A 70 -20.97 -3.04 12.27
C LEU A 70 -20.12 -2.23 13.26
N ALA A 71 -18.80 -2.40 13.24
CA ALA A 71 -17.87 -1.57 14.00
C ALA A 71 -17.94 -0.10 13.57
N MET A 72 -17.99 0.18 12.26
CA MET A 72 -18.10 1.55 11.74
C MET A 72 -19.46 2.21 12.01
N GLU A 73 -20.57 1.47 11.97
CA GLU A 73 -21.89 1.98 12.38
C GLU A 73 -21.91 2.27 13.88
N THR A 74 -21.27 1.43 14.69
CA THR A 74 -21.08 1.72 16.13
C THR A 74 -20.31 3.02 16.33
N ARG A 75 -19.20 3.21 15.61
CA ARG A 75 -18.43 4.48 15.60
C ARG A 75 -19.31 5.67 15.26
N LYS A 76 -20.14 5.53 14.22
CA LYS A 76 -21.02 6.59 13.72
C LYS A 76 -22.06 7.00 14.76
N VAL A 77 -22.71 6.03 15.41
CA VAL A 77 -23.66 6.27 16.51
C VAL A 77 -22.97 6.98 17.67
N MET A 78 -21.75 6.56 18.01
CA MET A 78 -20.97 7.13 19.11
C MET A 78 -20.22 8.41 18.73
N LYS A 79 -20.29 8.86 17.46
CA LYS A 79 -19.49 9.98 16.92
C LYS A 79 -17.99 9.85 17.26
N GLY A 80 -17.48 8.63 17.23
CA GLY A 80 -16.11 8.27 17.61
C GLY A 80 -15.79 8.36 19.11
N ASN A 81 -16.73 8.71 19.99
CA ASN A 81 -16.54 8.74 21.45
C ASN A 81 -17.05 7.43 22.07
N HIS A 82 -16.20 6.41 22.10
CA HIS A 82 -16.60 5.13 22.66
C HIS A 82 -16.66 5.14 24.19
N SER A 83 -17.74 4.59 24.74
CA SER A 83 -17.79 4.20 26.15
C SER A 83 -16.95 2.94 26.37
N ARG A 84 -16.67 2.57 27.63
CA ARG A 84 -16.00 1.29 27.94
C ARG A 84 -16.72 0.10 27.30
N LYS A 85 -18.06 0.12 27.28
CA LYS A 85 -18.90 -0.94 26.69
C LYS A 85 -18.75 -0.98 25.17
N THR A 86 -18.91 0.15 24.48
CA THR A 86 -18.84 0.19 23.01
C THR A 86 -17.41 -0.03 22.50
N ALA A 87 -16.39 0.41 23.24
CA ALA A 87 -14.99 0.09 22.93
C ALA A 87 -14.72 -1.42 23.04
N ALA A 88 -15.24 -2.09 24.08
CA ALA A 88 -15.13 -3.54 24.21
C ALA A 88 -15.85 -4.27 23.07
N PHE A 89 -17.05 -3.81 22.70
CA PHE A 89 -17.79 -4.34 21.57
C PHE A 89 -17.04 -4.20 20.24
N VAL A 90 -16.48 -3.02 19.94
CA VAL A 90 -15.70 -2.84 18.71
C VAL A 90 -14.44 -3.71 18.72
N ARG A 91 -13.75 -3.85 19.86
CA ARG A 91 -12.64 -4.82 19.99
C ARG A 91 -13.07 -6.25 19.73
N ALA A 92 -14.29 -6.65 20.10
CA ALA A 92 -14.82 -7.97 19.77
C ALA A 92 -15.06 -8.13 18.25
N CYS A 93 -15.58 -7.10 17.57
CA CYS A 93 -15.70 -7.08 16.11
C CYS A 93 -14.34 -7.22 15.41
N VAL A 94 -13.36 -6.46 15.89
CA VAL A 94 -11.98 -6.46 15.39
C VAL A 94 -11.32 -7.82 15.62
N ALA A 95 -11.48 -8.41 16.81
CA ALA A 95 -11.00 -9.75 17.12
C ALA A 95 -11.64 -10.82 16.24
N TYR A 96 -12.95 -10.73 15.99
CA TYR A 96 -13.65 -11.61 15.05
C TYR A 96 -13.00 -11.58 13.66
N CYS A 97 -12.72 -10.40 13.12
CA CYS A 97 -12.04 -10.28 11.83
C CYS A 97 -10.65 -10.94 11.88
N PHE A 98 -9.86 -10.67 12.93
CA PHE A 98 -8.49 -11.15 13.06
C PHE A 98 -8.40 -12.68 13.07
N ILE A 99 -9.34 -13.37 13.71
CA ILE A 99 -9.35 -14.84 13.76
C ILE A 99 -10.01 -15.48 12.53
N THR A 100 -10.74 -14.71 11.72
CA THR A 100 -11.46 -15.24 10.54
C THR A 100 -10.62 -15.13 9.28
N ILE A 101 -9.84 -14.05 9.10
CA ILE A 101 -8.99 -13.84 7.92
C ILE A 101 -8.00 -15.00 7.67
N PRO A 102 -7.31 -15.58 8.68
CA PRO A 102 -6.43 -16.73 8.47
C PRO A 102 -7.11 -17.95 7.86
N SER A 103 -8.44 -18.08 7.99
CA SER A 103 -9.21 -19.21 7.43
C SER A 103 -9.45 -19.10 5.92
N LEU A 104 -9.12 -17.98 5.28
CA LEU A 104 -9.29 -17.76 3.84
C LEU A 104 -8.09 -18.32 3.06
N VAL A 105 -8.32 -18.83 1.86
CA VAL A 105 -7.25 -19.37 1.01
C VAL A 105 -6.60 -18.24 0.20
N GLY A 106 -7.40 -17.32 -0.35
CA GLY A 106 -6.91 -16.27 -1.24
C GLY A 106 -5.94 -15.30 -0.56
N ILE A 107 -4.66 -15.30 -0.97
CA ILE A 107 -3.64 -14.46 -0.31
C ILE A 107 -3.91 -12.97 -0.46
N PHE A 108 -4.30 -12.51 -1.65
CA PHE A 108 -4.66 -11.10 -1.86
C PHE A 108 -5.95 -10.72 -1.14
N THR A 109 -6.89 -11.67 -1.01
CA THR A 109 -8.08 -11.47 -0.16
C THR A 109 -7.67 -11.24 1.28
N ARG A 110 -6.77 -12.08 1.82
CA ARG A 110 -6.23 -11.93 3.18
C ARG A 110 -5.49 -10.62 3.37
N LEU A 111 -4.56 -10.26 2.48
CA LEU A 111 -3.82 -8.99 2.52
C LEU A 111 -4.76 -7.78 2.57
N ASN A 112 -5.71 -7.70 1.64
CA ASN A 112 -6.66 -6.59 1.57
C ASN A 112 -7.59 -6.54 2.80
N LEU A 113 -8.02 -7.69 3.32
CA LEU A 113 -8.86 -7.74 4.51
C LEU A 113 -8.09 -7.42 5.79
N TYR A 114 -6.82 -7.80 5.91
CA TYR A 114 -5.98 -7.38 7.02
C TYR A 114 -5.81 -5.85 7.02
N LEU A 115 -5.51 -5.26 5.86
CA LEU A 115 -5.39 -3.80 5.72
C LEU A 115 -6.71 -3.09 6.06
N LEU A 116 -7.83 -3.53 5.48
CA LEU A 116 -9.15 -2.96 5.75
C LEU A 116 -9.53 -3.05 7.23
N ALA A 117 -9.36 -4.22 7.85
CA ALA A 117 -9.69 -4.41 9.26
C ALA A 117 -8.76 -3.61 10.18
N GLY A 118 -7.48 -3.45 9.80
CA GLY A 118 -6.53 -2.55 10.47
C GLY A 118 -6.96 -1.08 10.38
N GLN A 119 -7.41 -0.62 9.21
CA GLN A 119 -7.97 0.73 9.03
C GLN A 119 -9.25 0.94 9.86
N VAL A 120 -10.13 -0.06 9.93
CA VAL A 120 -11.34 -0.01 10.77
C VAL A 120 -10.98 0.03 12.26
N ALA A 121 -9.99 -0.76 12.69
CA ALA A 121 -9.48 -0.73 14.06
C ALA A 121 -8.89 0.64 14.40
N LEU A 122 -8.07 1.21 13.50
CA LEU A 122 -7.49 2.55 13.63
C LEU A 122 -8.58 3.62 13.76
N ALA A 123 -9.56 3.61 12.86
CA ALA A 123 -10.70 4.53 12.91
C ALA A 123 -11.51 4.46 14.21
N ASN A 124 -11.44 3.33 14.92
CA ASN A 124 -12.08 3.09 16.20
C ASN A 124 -11.14 3.20 17.41
N GLN A 125 -9.96 3.82 17.26
CA GLN A 125 -8.96 4.01 18.33
C GLN A 125 -8.47 2.69 18.95
N CYS A 126 -8.57 1.57 18.22
CA CYS A 126 -8.08 0.26 18.63
C CYS A 126 -6.63 0.07 18.15
N LEU A 127 -5.70 0.91 18.64
CA LEU A 127 -4.34 1.04 18.09
C LEU A 127 -3.53 -0.26 18.14
N SER A 128 -3.56 -0.98 19.27
CA SER A 128 -2.83 -2.24 19.39
C SER A 128 -3.38 -3.34 18.49
N GLN A 129 -4.70 -3.36 18.24
CA GLN A 129 -5.28 -4.27 17.27
C GLN A 129 -4.92 -3.86 15.85
N ALA A 130 -4.97 -2.58 15.51
CA ALA A 130 -4.58 -2.07 14.20
C ALA A 130 -3.12 -2.47 13.87
N ASP A 131 -2.20 -2.28 14.82
CA ASP A 131 -0.80 -2.71 14.70
C ASP A 131 -0.69 -4.23 14.44
N ALA A 132 -1.47 -5.06 15.14
CA ALA A 132 -1.49 -6.50 14.90
C ALA A 132 -1.98 -6.85 13.47
N PHE A 133 -3.00 -6.17 12.95
CA PHE A 133 -3.46 -6.33 11.57
C PHE A 133 -2.38 -5.97 10.55
N PHE A 134 -1.70 -4.84 10.76
CA PHE A 134 -0.64 -4.38 9.87
C PHE A 134 0.57 -5.31 9.89
N LYS A 135 1.00 -5.76 11.08
CA LYS A 135 2.06 -6.77 11.22
C LYS A 135 1.68 -8.08 10.52
N ALA A 136 0.45 -8.56 10.69
CA ALA A 136 -0.03 -9.77 9.99
C ALA A 136 -0.02 -9.61 8.47
N ALA A 137 -0.40 -8.43 7.96
CA ALA A 137 -0.31 -8.12 6.54
C ALA A 137 1.14 -8.09 6.04
N ILE A 138 2.06 -7.47 6.79
CA ILE A 138 3.49 -7.42 6.46
C ILE A 138 4.08 -8.83 6.40
N SER A 139 3.80 -9.66 7.41
CA SER A 139 4.30 -11.04 7.47
C SER A 139 3.76 -11.94 6.35
N LEU A 140 2.64 -11.58 5.73
CA LEU A 140 2.04 -12.35 4.64
C LEU A 140 2.63 -12.03 3.25
N ILE A 141 3.26 -10.86 3.07
CA ILE A 141 3.82 -10.43 1.77
C ILE A 141 4.85 -11.43 1.19
N PRO A 142 5.79 -12.01 1.97
CA PRO A 142 6.72 -13.01 1.45
C PRO A 142 6.05 -14.27 0.89
N GLU A 143 4.81 -14.56 1.31
CA GLU A 143 4.06 -15.73 0.83
C GLU A 143 3.37 -15.48 -0.52
N VAL A 144 3.44 -14.26 -1.09
CA VAL A 144 2.84 -13.94 -2.39
C VAL A 144 3.50 -14.76 -3.50
N PRO A 145 2.74 -15.63 -4.20
CA PRO A 145 3.30 -16.42 -5.29
C PRO A 145 3.62 -15.51 -6.48
N LYS A 146 4.58 -15.89 -7.33
CA LYS A 146 4.93 -15.12 -8.54
C LYS A 146 3.76 -14.91 -9.50
N THR A 147 2.86 -15.88 -9.57
CA THR A 147 1.66 -15.82 -10.41
C THR A 147 0.42 -16.22 -9.62
N ILE A 148 -0.71 -15.62 -10.00
CA ILE A 148 -2.03 -15.88 -9.43
C ILE A 148 -3.04 -16.18 -10.53
N ASN A 149 -4.06 -16.97 -10.20
CA ASN A 149 -5.19 -17.22 -11.09
C ASN A 149 -6.23 -16.10 -10.95
N VAL A 150 -6.49 -15.37 -12.04
CA VAL A 150 -7.52 -14.34 -12.15
C VAL A 150 -8.45 -14.73 -13.30
N ASP A 151 -9.69 -15.09 -12.98
CA ASP A 151 -10.72 -15.52 -13.93
C ASP A 151 -10.26 -16.65 -14.87
N GLY A 152 -9.58 -17.65 -14.31
CA GLY A 152 -9.06 -18.80 -15.04
C GLY A 152 -7.73 -18.54 -15.77
N LYS A 153 -7.16 -17.33 -15.66
CA LYS A 153 -5.91 -16.96 -16.32
C LYS A 153 -4.82 -16.70 -15.31
N MET A 154 -3.66 -17.34 -15.50
CA MET A 154 -2.46 -17.05 -14.73
C MET A 154 -1.91 -15.67 -15.10
N ARG A 155 -1.73 -14.81 -14.10
CA ARG A 155 -1.16 -13.47 -14.24
C ARG A 155 -0.04 -13.26 -13.23
N PRO A 156 0.97 -12.41 -13.53
CA PRO A 156 1.95 -11.99 -12.53
C PRO A 156 1.26 -11.34 -11.32
N SER A 157 1.75 -11.64 -10.13
CA SER A 157 1.21 -11.09 -8.87
C SER A 157 1.73 -9.70 -8.54
N GLU A 158 2.91 -9.33 -9.07
CA GLU A 158 3.59 -8.07 -8.74
C GLU A 158 2.72 -6.82 -8.95
N PRO A 159 1.92 -6.68 -10.03
CA PRO A 159 1.03 -5.52 -10.17
C PRO A 159 -0.04 -5.42 -9.07
N PHE A 160 -0.56 -6.56 -8.60
CA PHE A 160 -1.54 -6.62 -7.50
C PHE A 160 -0.87 -6.31 -6.16
N LEU A 161 0.37 -6.78 -5.97
CA LEU A 161 1.17 -6.46 -4.79
C LEU A 161 1.51 -4.97 -4.75
N LEU A 162 1.88 -4.38 -5.89
CA LEU A 162 2.13 -2.94 -6.01
C LEU A 162 0.89 -2.12 -5.62
N GLU A 163 -0.30 -2.46 -6.13
CA GLU A 163 -1.55 -1.78 -5.78
C GLU A 163 -1.84 -1.86 -4.26
N PHE A 164 -1.70 -3.06 -3.69
CA PHE A 164 -1.84 -3.27 -2.25
C PHE A 164 -0.86 -2.42 -1.44
N LEU A 165 0.42 -2.42 -1.81
CA LEU A 165 1.48 -1.68 -1.11
C LEU A 165 1.25 -0.17 -1.18
N CYS A 166 0.80 0.37 -2.30
CA CYS A 166 0.46 1.80 -2.42
C CYS A 166 -0.65 2.22 -1.44
N ASN A 167 -1.69 1.38 -1.29
CA ASN A 167 -2.74 1.60 -0.29
C ASN A 167 -2.19 1.46 1.15
N PHE A 168 -1.32 0.48 1.37
CA PHE A 168 -0.70 0.29 2.68
C PHE A 168 0.20 1.46 3.07
N PHE A 169 1.04 1.99 2.16
CA PHE A 169 1.84 3.20 2.39
C PHE A 169 0.97 4.40 2.75
N SER A 170 -0.14 4.59 2.03
CA SER A 170 -1.11 5.65 2.35
C SER A 170 -1.70 5.46 3.75
N THR A 171 -1.92 4.22 4.19
CA THR A 171 -2.36 3.93 5.55
C THR A 171 -1.26 4.23 6.57
N LEU A 172 -0.02 3.80 6.31
CA LEU A 172 1.10 3.98 7.25
C LEU A 172 1.41 5.44 7.57
N LEU A 173 1.09 6.39 6.67
CA LEU A 173 1.25 7.82 6.96
C LEU A 173 0.53 8.24 8.25
N ILE A 174 -0.68 7.72 8.47
CA ILE A 174 -1.55 8.11 9.58
C ILE A 174 -1.49 7.13 10.77
N VAL A 175 -0.69 6.07 10.68
CA VAL A 175 -0.50 5.13 11.79
C VAL A 175 0.51 5.71 12.78
N PRO A 176 0.15 5.86 14.06
CA PRO A 176 1.11 6.27 15.08
C PRO A 176 2.18 5.21 15.31
N ASP A 177 3.41 5.64 15.54
CA ASP A 177 4.49 4.78 15.99
C ASP A 177 4.20 4.19 17.38
N HIS A 178 4.61 2.94 17.58
CA HIS A 178 4.46 2.28 18.86
C HIS A 178 5.48 2.87 19.87
N PRO A 179 5.06 3.25 21.09
CA PRO A 179 5.93 3.90 22.08
C PRO A 179 7.21 3.11 22.41
N GLU A 180 7.18 1.79 22.24
CA GLU A 180 8.27 0.88 22.65
C GLU A 180 9.12 0.33 21.48
N HIS A 181 8.75 0.56 20.22
CA HIS A 181 9.41 -0.10 19.08
C HIS A 181 10.31 0.83 18.25
N GLY A 182 10.51 2.06 18.71
CA GLY A 182 11.23 3.08 17.98
C GLY A 182 10.42 3.66 16.82
N VAL A 183 10.97 4.72 16.22
CA VAL A 183 10.28 5.47 15.16
C VAL A 183 10.29 4.72 13.82
N LEU A 184 9.21 4.88 13.07
CA LEU A 184 8.99 4.31 11.74
C LEU A 184 9.05 2.78 11.73
N PHE A 185 8.67 2.12 12.84
CA PHE A 185 8.83 0.68 13.01
C PHE A 185 8.13 -0.13 11.90
N LEU A 186 6.84 0.11 11.65
CA LEU A 186 6.10 -0.63 10.61
C LEU A 186 6.63 -0.33 9.20
N VAL A 187 7.12 0.88 8.94
CA VAL A 187 7.75 1.24 7.67
C VAL A 187 9.04 0.45 7.47
N ARG A 188 9.86 0.31 8.52
CA ARG A 188 11.10 -0.49 8.49
C ARG A 188 10.80 -1.96 8.26
N GLU A 189 9.86 -2.53 9.00
CA GLU A 189 9.44 -3.94 8.83
C GLU A 189 8.97 -4.20 7.39
N LEU A 190 8.14 -3.31 6.85
CA LEU A 190 7.66 -3.43 5.49
C LEU A 190 8.80 -3.31 4.46
N LEU A 191 9.74 -2.37 4.67
CA LEU A 191 10.92 -2.22 3.82
C LEU A 191 11.82 -3.46 3.82
N ASN A 192 12.05 -4.06 4.98
CA ASN A 192 12.82 -5.30 5.12
C ASN A 192 12.18 -6.42 4.30
N VAL A 193 10.87 -6.60 4.44
CA VAL A 193 10.12 -7.61 3.69
C VAL A 193 10.15 -7.36 2.18
N ILE A 194 10.01 -6.11 1.73
CA ILE A 194 10.11 -5.74 0.30
C ILE A 194 11.51 -6.01 -0.24
N GLN A 195 12.55 -5.77 0.56
CA GLN A 195 13.93 -6.01 0.18
C GLN A 195 14.21 -7.50 -0.04
N ASP A 196 13.69 -8.35 0.84
CA ASP A 196 13.88 -9.81 0.82
C ASP A 196 12.91 -10.53 -0.14
N TYR A 197 11.86 -9.85 -0.61
CA TYR A 197 10.94 -10.42 -1.60
C TYR A 197 11.65 -10.75 -2.92
N THR A 198 11.32 -11.90 -3.52
CA THR A 198 11.92 -12.35 -4.78
C THR A 198 11.19 -11.76 -5.98
N TRP A 199 11.67 -10.60 -6.43
CA TRP A 199 11.18 -9.88 -7.61
C TRP A 199 11.62 -10.56 -8.93
N GLU A 200 10.86 -10.36 -10.01
CA GLU A 200 11.27 -10.76 -11.35
C GLU A 200 12.35 -9.82 -11.92
N ASP A 201 13.44 -10.35 -12.49
CA ASP A 201 14.57 -9.56 -13.02
C ASP A 201 14.16 -8.59 -14.16
N THR A 202 13.15 -8.99 -14.92
CA THR A 202 12.58 -8.19 -16.02
C THR A 202 11.62 -7.10 -15.52
N SER A 203 11.21 -7.15 -14.26
CA SER A 203 10.30 -6.21 -13.65
C SER A 203 11.04 -5.00 -13.09
N ASP A 204 10.35 -3.86 -13.11
CA ASP A 204 10.81 -2.63 -12.46
C ASP A 204 9.92 -2.29 -11.24
N ASP A 205 9.02 -3.20 -10.83
CA ASP A 205 8.03 -2.94 -9.78
C ASP A 205 8.69 -2.73 -8.41
N LYS A 206 9.80 -3.42 -8.10
CA LYS A 206 10.61 -3.14 -6.89
C LYS A 206 11.03 -1.66 -6.82
N ILE A 207 11.47 -1.10 -7.94
CA ILE A 207 11.95 0.28 -8.00
C ILE A 207 10.79 1.28 -7.97
N ARG A 208 9.66 0.93 -8.57
CA ARG A 208 8.42 1.71 -8.43
C ARG A 208 7.99 1.76 -6.97
N ILE A 209 8.02 0.63 -6.26
CA ILE A 209 7.71 0.55 -4.82
C ILE A 209 8.65 1.44 -4.02
N TYR A 210 9.96 1.33 -4.24
CA TYR A 210 10.93 2.22 -3.59
C TYR A 210 10.68 3.70 -3.89
N THR A 211 10.24 4.04 -5.10
CA THR A 211 9.83 5.41 -5.43
C THR A 211 8.62 5.84 -4.59
N TYR A 212 7.60 4.99 -4.43
CA TYR A 212 6.44 5.28 -3.57
C TYR A 212 6.80 5.35 -2.08
N VAL A 213 7.79 4.57 -1.62
CA VAL A 213 8.32 4.72 -0.26
C VAL A 213 8.95 6.10 -0.08
N LEU A 214 9.69 6.62 -1.06
CA LEU A 214 10.20 8.00 -0.97
C LEU A 214 9.08 9.04 -0.91
N HIS A 215 7.95 8.81 -1.59
CA HIS A 215 6.77 9.68 -1.48
C HIS A 215 6.18 9.63 -0.07
N LEU A 216 6.07 8.43 0.53
CA LEU A 216 5.63 8.26 1.91
C LEU A 216 6.57 8.97 2.90
N LEU A 217 7.88 8.75 2.79
CA LEU A 217 8.88 9.34 3.69
C LEU A 217 8.94 10.88 3.55
N SER A 218 8.67 11.40 2.35
CA SER A 218 8.51 12.85 2.13
C SER A 218 7.22 13.39 2.76
N ALA A 219 6.12 12.63 2.72
CA ALA A 219 4.90 12.99 3.42
C ALA A 219 5.10 12.94 4.95
N MET A 220 5.83 11.93 5.45
CA MET A 220 6.16 11.78 6.87
C MET A 220 7.10 12.87 7.39
N SER A 221 7.87 13.55 6.53
CA SER A 221 8.71 14.66 6.94
C SER A 221 7.99 16.01 7.06
N GLN A 222 6.71 16.08 6.67
CA GLN A 222 5.93 17.31 6.80
C GLN A 222 5.54 17.55 8.27
N GLU A 223 5.48 18.83 8.67
CA GLU A 223 5.02 19.23 10.02
C GLU A 223 3.54 18.89 10.26
N THR A 224 2.75 18.77 9.20
CA THR A 224 1.35 18.36 9.26
C THR A 224 1.02 17.52 8.03
N TYR A 225 0.38 16.37 8.25
CA TYR A 225 0.00 15.48 7.17
C TYR A 225 -1.22 15.99 6.41
N LEU A 226 -1.36 15.52 5.17
CA LEU A 226 -2.46 15.92 4.28
C LEU A 226 -3.83 15.43 4.77
N TYR A 227 -3.86 14.31 5.48
CA TYR A 227 -5.07 13.70 6.01
C TYR A 227 -4.78 12.98 7.33
N HIS A 228 -5.85 12.79 8.10
CA HIS A 228 -5.80 12.21 9.44
C HIS A 228 -7.01 11.32 9.69
N VAL A 229 -6.90 10.51 10.75
CA VAL A 229 -8.04 9.80 11.32
C VAL A 229 -8.52 10.56 12.54
N ASP A 230 -9.80 10.91 12.54
CA ASP A 230 -10.45 11.59 13.66
C ASP A 230 -10.21 10.83 14.98
N LYS A 231 -9.61 11.53 15.95
CA LYS A 231 -9.22 11.07 17.31
C LYS A 231 -8.05 10.09 17.37
N VAL A 232 -7.21 10.06 16.35
CA VAL A 232 -5.94 9.35 16.39
C VAL A 232 -4.84 10.35 16.10
N ASP A 233 -3.91 10.49 17.04
CA ASP A 233 -2.72 11.30 16.85
C ASP A 233 -1.76 10.53 15.94
N SER A 234 -1.51 11.04 14.74
CA SER A 234 -0.52 10.49 13.81
C SER A 234 0.88 11.03 14.11
N ASN A 235 1.89 10.51 13.43
CA ASN A 235 3.29 10.85 13.69
C ASN A 235 3.65 12.35 13.52
N ASP A 236 2.90 13.11 12.72
CA ASP A 236 3.04 14.57 12.66
C ASP A 236 2.61 15.25 13.97
N SER A 237 1.58 14.74 14.64
CA SER A 237 1.16 15.21 15.96
C SER A 237 2.10 14.75 17.07
N LEU A 238 2.68 13.55 16.94
CA LEU A 238 3.60 12.98 17.94
C LEU A 238 5.01 13.57 17.88
N TYR A 239 5.51 13.85 16.68
CA TYR A 239 6.90 14.29 16.47
C TYR A 239 7.02 15.71 15.90
N GLY A 240 6.05 16.19 15.11
CA GLY A 240 5.95 17.61 14.72
C GLY A 240 7.21 18.21 14.10
N GLY A 241 7.95 17.46 13.28
CA GLY A 241 9.22 17.89 12.71
C GLY A 241 10.44 17.74 13.63
N ASP A 242 10.34 16.93 14.69
CA ASP A 242 11.46 16.63 15.58
C ASP A 242 12.70 16.18 14.79
N SER A 243 13.84 16.79 15.12
CA SER A 243 15.09 16.57 14.38
C SER A 243 15.61 15.13 14.45
N LYS A 244 15.33 14.39 15.53
CA LYS A 244 15.73 12.97 15.64
C LYS A 244 14.84 12.10 14.79
N PHE A 245 13.54 12.35 14.79
CA PHE A 245 12.60 11.68 13.89
C PHE A 245 12.97 11.92 12.42
N LEU A 246 13.21 13.18 12.03
CA LEU A 246 13.62 13.54 10.67
C LEU A 246 14.97 12.92 10.29
N ALA A 247 15.91 12.78 11.23
CA ALA A 247 17.17 12.10 10.98
C ALA A 247 16.96 10.60 10.67
N GLU A 248 16.07 9.92 11.39
CA GLU A 248 15.73 8.52 11.09
C GLU A 248 14.98 8.37 9.77
N ASN A 249 14.05 9.28 9.46
CA ASN A 249 13.36 9.33 8.17
C ASN A 249 14.36 9.51 7.00
N ASN A 250 15.30 10.44 7.15
CA ASN A 250 16.33 10.72 6.14
C ASN A 250 17.26 9.52 5.91
N LYS A 251 17.60 8.75 6.95
CA LYS A 251 18.37 7.50 6.79
C LYS A 251 17.64 6.49 5.91
N LEU A 252 16.32 6.36 6.08
CA LEU A 252 15.51 5.50 5.20
C LEU A 252 15.47 6.05 3.78
N CYS A 253 15.31 7.36 3.59
CA CYS A 253 15.41 7.98 2.26
C CYS A 253 16.75 7.67 1.58
N GLU A 254 17.87 7.84 2.27
CA GLU A 254 19.21 7.56 1.72
C GLU A 254 19.39 6.08 1.33
N MET A 255 18.90 5.16 2.18
CA MET A 255 18.94 3.72 1.90
C MET A 255 18.12 3.37 0.66
N VAL A 256 16.88 3.85 0.56
CA VAL A 256 15.98 3.60 -0.57
C VAL A 256 16.52 4.24 -1.85
N MET A 257 17.02 5.49 -1.80
CA MET A 257 17.64 6.14 -2.95
C MET A 257 18.88 5.36 -3.45
N THR A 258 19.67 4.80 -2.55
CA THR A 258 20.82 3.97 -2.91
C THR A 258 20.39 2.74 -3.70
N GLN A 259 19.33 2.04 -3.26
CA GLN A 259 18.77 0.89 -3.97
C GLN A 259 18.28 1.25 -5.38
N ILE A 260 17.61 2.39 -5.55
CA ILE A 260 17.17 2.88 -6.87
C ILE A 260 18.38 3.13 -7.78
N LEU A 261 19.43 3.77 -7.25
CA LEU A 261 20.64 4.10 -8.01
C LEU A 261 21.44 2.85 -8.38
N GLU A 262 21.48 1.84 -7.51
CA GLU A 262 22.11 0.55 -7.80
C GLU A 262 21.39 -0.18 -8.94
N HIS A 263 20.05 -0.19 -8.96
CA HIS A 263 19.28 -0.75 -10.08
C HIS A 263 19.51 0.01 -11.39
N LEU A 264 19.52 1.34 -11.36
CA LEU A 264 19.85 2.15 -12.54
C LEU A 264 21.25 1.83 -13.07
N ARG A 265 22.24 1.55 -12.20
CA ARG A 265 23.58 1.12 -12.61
C ARG A 265 23.57 -0.29 -13.20
N ALA A 266 22.80 -1.21 -12.64
CA ALA A 266 22.65 -2.58 -13.16
C ALA A 266 22.06 -2.56 -14.59
N LEU A 267 20.98 -1.80 -14.81
CA LEU A 267 20.38 -1.65 -16.15
C LEU A 267 21.34 -1.06 -17.18
N ALA A 268 22.30 -0.23 -16.77
CA ALA A 268 23.36 0.25 -17.67
C ALA A 268 24.33 -0.86 -18.09
N LYS A 269 24.68 -1.75 -17.15
CA LYS A 269 25.57 -2.89 -17.40
C LYS A 269 24.91 -3.92 -18.31
N ASP A 270 23.60 -4.12 -18.14
CA ASP A 270 22.80 -5.07 -18.93
C ASP A 270 22.32 -4.48 -20.28
N GLU A 271 22.82 -3.30 -20.65
CA GLU A 271 22.43 -2.55 -21.86
C GLU A 271 20.91 -2.29 -21.99
N ALA A 272 20.18 -2.35 -20.87
CA ALA A 272 18.76 -2.03 -20.77
C ALA A 272 18.49 -0.52 -20.73
N LEU A 273 19.12 0.22 -21.66
CA LEU A 273 19.22 1.68 -21.68
C LEU A 273 17.86 2.39 -21.75
N LYS A 274 16.88 1.78 -22.42
CA LYS A 274 15.50 2.32 -22.47
C LYS A 274 14.82 2.29 -21.11
N ARG A 275 14.90 1.16 -20.38
CA ARG A 275 14.37 1.02 -19.01
C ARG A 275 15.07 1.99 -18.07
N GLN A 276 16.41 2.04 -18.15
CA GLN A 276 17.21 2.97 -17.37
C GLN A 276 16.79 4.43 -17.57
N SER A 277 16.57 4.84 -18.82
CA SER A 277 16.18 6.22 -19.15
C SER A 277 14.80 6.57 -18.59
N LEU A 278 13.82 5.66 -18.70
CA LEU A 278 12.47 5.85 -18.20
C LEU A 278 12.43 5.92 -16.66
N LEU A 279 13.13 5.00 -15.99
CA LEU A 279 13.22 5.00 -14.53
C LEU A 279 14.01 6.21 -14.00
N GLY A 280 15.09 6.60 -14.67
CA GLY A 280 15.86 7.79 -14.34
C GLY A 280 15.00 9.06 -14.39
N LEU A 281 14.17 9.20 -15.43
CA LEU A 281 13.24 10.32 -15.54
C LEU A 281 12.12 10.26 -14.46
N SER A 282 11.60 9.07 -14.18
CA SER A 282 10.59 8.88 -13.12
C SER A 282 11.15 9.26 -11.74
N PHE A 283 12.39 8.87 -11.44
CA PHE A 283 13.05 9.20 -10.20
C PHE A 283 13.36 10.70 -10.11
N PHE A 284 13.83 11.31 -11.21
CA PHE A 284 13.97 12.77 -11.30
C PHE A 284 12.66 13.49 -10.97
N ASN A 285 11.55 13.08 -11.58
CA ASN A 285 10.24 13.70 -11.33
C ASN A 285 9.80 13.53 -9.86
N SER A 286 10.16 12.42 -9.23
CA SER A 286 9.87 12.19 -7.80
C SER A 286 10.68 13.12 -6.91
N ILE A 287 11.99 13.30 -7.17
CA ILE A 287 12.82 14.26 -6.43
C ILE A 287 12.31 15.69 -6.66
N LEU A 288 11.93 16.04 -7.90
CA LEU A 288 11.38 17.35 -8.21
C LEU A 288 10.08 17.65 -7.46
N ALA A 289 9.23 16.64 -7.28
CA ALA A 289 7.94 16.78 -6.60
C ALA A 289 8.06 16.80 -5.07
N HIS A 290 9.01 16.05 -4.51
CA HIS A 290 9.02 15.70 -3.08
C HIS A 290 10.32 15.99 -2.34
N GLY A 291 11.42 16.22 -3.06
CA GLY A 291 12.74 16.43 -2.49
C GLY A 291 13.07 17.90 -2.23
N ASP A 292 13.89 18.16 -1.21
CA ASP A 292 14.44 19.49 -0.97
C ASP A 292 15.61 19.76 -1.92
N LEU A 293 15.34 20.45 -3.02
CA LEU A 293 16.33 20.80 -4.04
C LEU A 293 17.25 21.97 -3.65
N ARG A 294 17.09 22.54 -2.43
CA ARG A 294 18.10 23.41 -1.81
C ARG A 294 19.29 22.60 -1.30
N ASN A 295 19.10 21.30 -1.07
CA ASN A 295 20.21 20.39 -0.77
C ASN A 295 21.07 20.17 -2.02
N ASN A 296 22.32 20.60 -1.97
CA ASN A 296 23.26 20.50 -3.09
C ASN A 296 23.43 19.07 -3.64
N ARG A 297 23.36 18.04 -2.79
CA ARG A 297 23.48 16.64 -3.22
C ARG A 297 22.26 16.20 -4.03
N LEU A 298 21.05 16.50 -3.57
CA LEU A 298 19.81 16.19 -4.28
C LEU A 298 19.67 17.01 -5.57
N ASN A 299 20.07 18.28 -5.53
CA ASN A 299 20.12 19.12 -6.72
C ASN A 299 21.05 18.54 -7.79
N GLN A 300 22.27 18.17 -7.40
CA GLN A 300 23.23 17.52 -8.31
C GLN A 300 22.73 16.17 -8.83
N LEU A 301 22.13 15.36 -7.97
CA LEU A 301 21.53 14.09 -8.37
C LEU A 301 20.43 14.29 -9.41
N SER A 302 19.58 15.30 -9.23
CA SER A 302 18.50 15.64 -10.17
C SER A 302 19.05 16.00 -11.55
N VAL A 303 20.10 16.83 -11.61
CA VAL A 303 20.80 17.14 -12.87
C VAL A 303 21.37 15.88 -13.52
N ASN A 304 22.00 15.00 -12.73
CA ASN A 304 22.55 13.74 -13.25
C ASN A 304 21.47 12.82 -13.82
N LEU A 305 20.32 12.69 -13.16
CA LEU A 305 19.19 11.87 -13.62
C LEU A 305 18.55 12.45 -14.88
N TRP A 306 18.44 13.77 -14.99
CA TRP A 306 17.95 14.45 -16.19
C TRP A 306 18.82 14.18 -17.42
N HIS A 307 20.14 14.25 -17.25
CA HIS A 307 21.08 13.91 -18.31
C HIS A 307 21.06 12.42 -18.63
N LEU A 308 20.98 11.55 -17.61
CA LEU A 308 20.86 10.10 -17.79
C LEU A 308 19.65 9.74 -18.64
N ALA A 309 18.49 10.34 -18.36
CA ALA A 309 17.26 10.10 -19.11
C ALA A 309 17.37 10.44 -20.60
N GLN A 310 18.15 11.47 -20.95
CA GLN A 310 18.30 11.92 -22.35
C GLN A 310 19.45 11.26 -23.09
N ARG A 311 20.44 10.72 -22.37
CA ARG A 311 21.73 10.25 -22.91
C ARG A 311 21.61 9.38 -24.17
N HIS A 312 20.58 8.55 -24.24
CA HIS A 312 20.35 7.60 -25.33
C HIS A 312 19.08 7.90 -26.15
N GLY A 313 18.46 9.07 -25.97
CA GLY A 313 17.28 9.50 -26.74
C GLY A 313 15.97 8.75 -26.43
N TYR A 314 15.93 7.92 -25.39
CA TYR A 314 14.75 7.13 -25.01
C TYR A 314 13.72 7.89 -24.17
N ALA A 315 14.09 9.00 -23.53
CA ALA A 315 13.15 9.81 -22.77
C ALA A 315 12.11 10.48 -23.69
N ASP A 316 10.87 10.55 -23.20
CA ASP A 316 9.79 11.23 -23.91
C ASP A 316 10.02 12.75 -23.91
N THR A 317 10.41 13.29 -25.06
CA THR A 317 10.71 14.71 -25.24
C THR A 317 9.54 15.60 -24.83
N ARG A 318 8.29 15.16 -25.06
CA ARG A 318 7.11 15.95 -24.68
C ARG A 318 6.98 16.09 -23.16
N THR A 319 7.19 15.00 -22.43
CA THR A 319 7.22 15.01 -20.96
C THR A 319 8.35 15.91 -20.46
N MET A 320 9.55 15.78 -21.03
CA MET A 320 10.70 16.60 -20.60
C MET A 320 10.47 18.10 -20.82
N VAL A 321 9.95 18.50 -21.98
CA VAL A 321 9.61 19.91 -22.25
C VAL A 321 8.63 20.44 -21.20
N LYS A 322 7.53 19.70 -20.95
CA LYS A 322 6.52 20.08 -19.94
C LYS A 322 7.10 20.15 -18.54
N THR A 323 7.98 19.22 -18.17
CA THR A 323 8.65 19.25 -16.86
C THR A 323 9.54 20.48 -16.73
N LEU A 324 10.30 20.84 -17.77
CA LEU A 324 11.13 22.05 -17.75
C LEU A 324 10.29 23.34 -17.69
N GLU A 325 9.18 23.40 -18.42
CA GLU A 325 8.22 24.51 -18.34
C GLU A 325 7.63 24.63 -16.93
N TYR A 326 7.28 23.50 -16.31
CA TYR A 326 6.80 23.47 -14.92
C TYR A 326 7.85 23.99 -13.93
N ILE A 327 9.12 23.60 -14.06
CA ILE A 327 10.22 24.08 -13.21
C ILE A 327 10.35 25.60 -13.33
N LYS A 328 10.38 26.12 -14.58
CA LYS A 328 10.47 27.57 -14.84
C LYS A 328 9.30 28.33 -14.23
N LYS A 329 8.08 27.82 -14.39
CA LYS A 329 6.89 28.43 -13.79
C LYS A 329 6.93 28.41 -12.27
N ARG A 330 7.40 27.32 -11.66
CA ARG A 330 7.57 27.22 -10.20
C ARG A 330 8.66 28.15 -9.66
N SER A 331 9.70 28.41 -10.46
CA SER A 331 10.82 29.25 -10.05
C SER A 331 10.51 30.76 -10.03
N GLU A 332 9.36 31.17 -10.57
CA GLU A 332 8.83 32.54 -10.44
C GLU A 332 8.37 32.87 -9.00
N GLN A 333 8.23 31.87 -8.13
CA GLN A 333 7.86 32.09 -6.74
C GLN A 333 9.05 32.61 -5.91
N PRO A 334 8.84 33.53 -4.94
CA PRO A 334 9.92 34.21 -4.21
C PRO A 334 10.95 33.28 -3.55
N ASP A 335 10.50 32.13 -3.01
CA ASP A 335 11.34 31.20 -2.23
C ASP A 335 11.92 30.03 -3.06
N MET A 336 11.84 30.13 -4.39
CA MET A 336 12.15 29.04 -5.34
C MET A 336 13.34 29.35 -6.26
N THR A 337 14.24 30.25 -5.86
CA THR A 337 15.44 30.63 -6.64
C THR A 337 16.30 29.45 -7.06
N HIS A 338 16.44 28.44 -6.19
CA HIS A 338 17.14 27.18 -6.47
C HIS A 338 16.57 26.41 -7.69
N LEU A 339 15.29 26.59 -8.03
CA LEU A 339 14.67 26.02 -9.24
C LEU A 339 15.07 26.79 -10.51
N SER A 340 15.27 28.11 -10.41
CA SER A 340 15.79 28.90 -11.54
C SER A 340 17.20 28.45 -11.90
N GLU A 341 18.06 28.26 -10.88
CA GLU A 341 19.41 27.71 -11.06
C GLU A 341 19.39 26.29 -11.60
N LEU A 342 18.48 25.45 -11.10
CA LEU A 342 18.29 24.10 -11.60
C LEU A 342 17.89 24.13 -13.09
N ALA A 343 16.91 24.94 -13.49
CA ALA A 343 16.42 25.01 -14.87
C ALA A 343 17.53 25.34 -15.88
N LEU A 344 18.49 26.20 -15.52
CA LEU A 344 19.66 26.52 -16.36
C LEU A 344 20.56 25.30 -16.63
N ARG A 345 20.56 24.33 -15.70
CA ARG A 345 21.36 23.11 -15.76
C ARG A 345 20.62 21.93 -16.38
N LEU A 346 19.38 22.14 -16.85
CA LEU A 346 18.52 21.10 -17.45
C LEU A 346 18.27 21.38 -18.95
N PRO A 347 19.32 21.47 -19.79
CA PRO A 347 19.11 21.64 -21.23
C PRO A 347 18.37 20.44 -21.82
N LEU A 348 17.57 20.70 -22.84
CA LEU A 348 16.99 19.66 -23.69
C LEU A 348 17.99 19.33 -24.80
N GLN A 349 18.34 18.06 -24.95
CA GLN A 349 19.14 17.61 -26.07
C GLN A 349 18.30 17.66 -27.35
N THR A 350 18.75 18.41 -28.34
CA THR A 350 18.23 18.33 -29.71
C THR A 350 18.55 16.97 -30.28
N ARG A 351 17.53 16.22 -30.72
CA ARG A 351 17.72 14.96 -31.45
C ARG A 351 18.55 15.25 -32.71
N THR A 352 19.80 14.79 -32.74
CA THR A 352 20.60 14.67 -33.97
C THR A 352 20.29 13.36 -34.66
#